data_AF-A0A0Q5UZ97-F1
#
_entry.id   AF-A0A0Q5UZ97-F1
#
_cell.length_a   1.000
_cell.length_b   1.000
_cell.length_c   1.000
_cell.angle_alpha   90.00
_cell.angle_beta   90.00
_cell.angle_gamma   90.00
#
_symmetry.space_group_name_H-M   'P 1'
#
loop_
_entity.id
_entity.type
_entity.pdbx_description
1 polymer ?
#
loop_
_entity_poly.entity_id
_entity_poly.type
_entity_poly.pdbx_seq_one_letter_code
_entity_poly.pdbx_strand_id
1 'polypeptide(L)'
;MPPSKNQNFLRKVNFLLFIWCYCDISQIIVRDITKEEVEKFLSENNFEYVPNQGAVSFPKLQRICTRLSQGKDLSSIKVADGKIMDGHHRFICSKLLGVKIDIVPGAKNHTDVEYRWETMELHSIDYDTQDEIDNYVKEFDQE
;
A
#
# COMPACT_ATOMS: atom_id res chain seq x y z
N MET A 1 -53.75 -45.16 9.80
CA MET A 1 -52.38 -45.27 10.33
C MET A 1 -51.43 -44.68 9.29
N PRO A 2 -50.45 -43.86 9.70
CA PRO A 2 -50.00 -42.70 8.94
C PRO A 2 -48.79 -42.97 8.03
N PRO A 3 -48.53 -42.08 7.05
CA PRO A 3 -47.27 -42.04 6.33
C PRO A 3 -46.13 -41.55 7.23
N SER A 4 -44.96 -42.18 7.04
CA SER A 4 -43.69 -41.90 7.70
C SER A 4 -43.31 -40.42 7.59
N LYS A 5 -43.16 -39.79 8.77
CA LYS A 5 -42.52 -38.49 8.95
C LYS A 5 -41.02 -38.71 8.90
N ASN A 6 -40.32 -38.06 7.98
CA ASN A 6 -38.92 -37.73 8.19
C ASN A 6 -38.75 -36.22 8.04
N GLN A 7 -38.84 -35.55 9.18
CA GLN A 7 -38.61 -34.12 9.31
C GLN A 7 -37.13 -33.89 9.65
N ASN A 8 -36.56 -32.89 8.99
CA ASN A 8 -35.50 -32.02 9.48
C ASN A 8 -34.11 -32.61 9.70
N PHE A 9 -33.24 -32.42 8.71
CA PHE A 9 -31.98 -31.75 9.02
C PHE A 9 -31.53 -30.83 7.87
N LEU A 10 -32.02 -29.60 7.93
CA LEU A 10 -31.45 -28.46 7.23
C LEU A 10 -30.03 -28.24 7.75
N ARG A 11 -29.02 -28.56 6.93
CA ARG A 11 -27.70 -27.91 7.02
C ARG A 11 -27.43 -27.15 5.73
N LYS A 12 -27.78 -25.86 5.83
CA LYS A 12 -27.18 -24.70 5.17
C LYS A 12 -26.07 -25.07 4.18
N VAL A 13 -26.40 -25.11 2.89
CA VAL A 13 -25.41 -25.04 1.83
C VAL A 13 -24.82 -23.64 1.89
N ASN A 14 -23.52 -23.57 2.16
CA ASN A 14 -22.79 -22.32 2.39
C ASN A 14 -22.87 -21.44 1.15
N PHE A 15 -23.35 -20.23 1.40
CA PHE A 15 -23.54 -19.11 0.51
C PHE A 15 -22.17 -18.48 0.22
N LEU A 16 -21.36 -19.05 -0.68
CA LEU A 16 -20.12 -18.43 -1.15
C LEU A 16 -19.87 -18.82 -2.61
N LEU A 17 -20.69 -18.25 -3.48
CA LEU A 17 -20.40 -18.10 -4.91
C LEU A 17 -20.84 -16.69 -5.24
N PHE A 18 -19.97 -15.69 -5.16
CA PHE A 18 -20.11 -14.48 -5.96
C PHE A 18 -18.76 -13.74 -6.07
N ILE A 19 -18.07 -13.95 -7.20
CA ILE A 19 -17.38 -12.97 -8.09
C ILE A 19 -16.39 -12.01 -7.37
N TRP A 20 -15.08 -11.96 -7.68
CA TRP A 20 -14.54 -11.32 -8.89
C TRP A 20 -13.18 -11.92 -9.29
N CYS A 21 -13.22 -12.84 -10.26
CA CYS A 21 -12.23 -12.87 -11.33
C CYS A 21 -12.81 -11.98 -12.44
N TYR A 22 -12.45 -10.71 -12.46
CA TYR A 22 -12.70 -9.82 -13.59
C TYR A 22 -11.38 -9.11 -13.90
N CYS A 23 -10.63 -9.74 -14.79
CA CYS A 23 -9.63 -9.10 -15.60
C CYS A 23 -10.42 -8.26 -16.63
N ASP A 24 -10.65 -6.99 -16.29
CA ASP A 24 -11.17 -6.00 -17.23
C ASP A 24 -10.42 -4.68 -16.98
N ILE A 25 -9.22 -4.60 -17.56
CA ILE A 25 -8.38 -3.41 -17.46
C ILE A 25 -8.80 -2.48 -18.59
N SER A 26 -9.83 -1.69 -18.34
CA SER A 26 -10.12 -0.50 -19.16
C SER A 26 -10.70 0.65 -18.33
N GLN A 27 -10.36 0.71 -17.04
CA GLN A 27 -10.45 1.94 -16.24
C GLN A 27 -9.17 2.09 -15.41
N ILE A 28 -8.52 3.24 -15.55
CA ILE A 28 -7.44 3.69 -14.67
C ILE A 28 -8.05 3.80 -13.26
N ILE A 29 -7.88 2.79 -12.40
CA ILE A 29 -8.34 2.89 -11.02
C ILE A 29 -7.33 3.78 -10.28
N VAL A 30 -7.62 5.08 -10.27
CA VAL A 30 -6.99 6.03 -9.35
C VAL A 30 -7.36 5.60 -7.94
N ARG A 31 -6.37 5.15 -7.17
CA ARG A 31 -6.60 4.80 -5.76
C ARG A 31 -6.56 6.09 -4.96
N ASP A 32 -7.75 6.60 -4.64
CA ASP A 32 -7.89 7.77 -3.79
C ASP A 32 -7.80 7.38 -2.31
N ILE A 33 -6.58 7.35 -1.76
CA ILE A 33 -6.33 7.18 -0.33
C ILE A 33 -6.53 8.50 0.40
N THR A 34 -7.09 8.46 1.61
CA THR A 34 -7.17 9.66 2.48
C THR A 34 -6.02 9.67 3.49
N LYS A 35 -5.75 10.85 4.06
CA LYS A 35 -4.71 11.00 5.07
C LYS A 35 -5.02 10.18 6.32
N GLU A 36 -6.28 10.20 6.75
CA GLU A 36 -6.78 9.46 7.92
C GLU A 36 -6.67 7.94 7.70
N GLU A 37 -6.93 7.47 6.48
CA GLU A 37 -6.76 6.05 6.14
C GLU A 37 -5.30 5.62 6.35
N VAL A 38 -4.34 6.42 5.87
CA VAL A 38 -2.92 6.11 6.01
C VAL A 38 -2.46 6.21 7.46
N GLU A 39 -2.87 7.24 8.21
CA GLU A 39 -2.53 7.39 9.63
C GLU A 39 -3.05 6.22 10.47
N LYS A 40 -4.31 5.81 10.23
CA LYS A 40 -4.89 4.64 10.87
C LYS A 40 -4.12 3.37 10.49
N PHE A 41 -3.80 3.19 9.21
CA PHE A 41 -3.04 2.03 8.74
C PHE A 41 -1.67 1.93 9.42
N LEU A 42 -0.95 3.05 9.53
CA LEU A 42 0.37 3.09 10.14
C LEU A 42 0.36 2.86 11.66
N SER A 43 -0.73 3.23 12.34
CA SER A 43 -0.87 3.06 13.79
C SER A 43 -1.38 1.67 14.20
N GLU A 44 -2.20 1.02 13.37
CA GLU A 44 -2.80 -0.27 13.70
C GLU A 44 -1.97 -1.49 13.25
N ASN A 45 -0.98 -1.30 12.38
CA ASN A 45 -0.19 -2.38 11.81
C ASN A 45 1.24 -2.43 12.35
N ASN A 46 1.74 -3.65 12.52
CA ASN A 46 3.14 -3.90 12.82
C ASN A 46 3.90 -4.18 11.52
N PHE A 47 5.01 -3.47 11.32
CA PHE A 47 5.82 -3.59 10.12
C PHE A 47 7.16 -4.26 10.44
N GLU A 48 7.67 -5.04 9.48
CA GLU A 48 8.95 -5.74 9.60
C GLU A 48 10.14 -4.78 9.71
N TYR A 49 10.06 -3.63 9.04
CA TYR A 49 11.11 -2.61 9.04
C TYR A 49 10.59 -1.35 9.67
N VAL A 50 11.46 -0.65 10.41
CA VAL A 50 11.15 0.65 11.01
C VAL A 50 11.63 1.79 10.09
N PRO A 51 11.01 2.98 10.15
CA PRO A 51 11.45 4.10 9.36
C PRO A 51 12.76 4.70 9.92
N ASN A 52 13.55 5.31 9.05
CA ASN A 52 14.69 6.16 9.45
C ASN A 52 14.38 7.67 9.38
N GLN A 53 13.12 8.05 9.12
CA GLN A 53 12.66 9.44 9.03
C GLN A 53 11.28 9.59 9.68
N GLY A 54 10.96 10.79 10.16
CA GLY A 54 9.73 11.06 10.90
C GLY A 54 8.55 11.57 10.06
N ALA A 55 8.75 11.87 8.78
CA ALA A 55 7.72 12.45 7.93
C ALA A 55 7.79 11.94 6.48
N VAL A 56 6.66 11.95 5.80
CA VAL A 56 6.54 11.69 4.36
C VAL A 56 5.54 12.65 3.71
N SER A 57 5.77 12.99 2.45
CA SER A 57 4.80 13.73 1.64
C SER A 57 3.57 12.89 1.29
N PHE A 58 2.38 13.36 1.65
CA PHE A 58 1.11 12.72 1.34
C PHE A 58 0.75 12.78 -0.16
N PRO A 59 0.91 13.90 -0.89
CA PRO A 59 0.72 13.93 -2.34
C PRO A 59 1.55 12.85 -3.08
N LYS A 60 2.79 12.64 -2.65
CA LYS A 60 3.66 11.60 -3.22
C LYS A 60 3.18 10.18 -2.91
N LEU A 61 2.58 9.95 -1.74
CA LEU A 61 1.92 8.67 -1.43
C LEU A 61 0.77 8.40 -2.40
N GLN A 62 -0.11 9.39 -2.64
CA GLN A 62 -1.25 9.23 -3.55
C GLN A 62 -0.80 8.86 -4.97
N ARG A 63 0.24 9.53 -5.50
CA ARG A 63 0.81 9.20 -6.81
C ARG A 63 1.35 7.77 -6.88
N ILE A 64 2.10 7.36 -5.87
CA ILE A 64 2.75 6.04 -5.84
C ILE A 64 1.71 4.92 -5.66
N CYS A 65 0.72 5.13 -4.79
CA CYS A 65 -0.36 4.15 -4.57
C CYS A 65 -1.24 4.00 -5.82
N THR A 66 -1.55 5.09 -6.51
CA THR A 66 -2.24 5.04 -7.82
C THR A 66 -1.44 4.28 -8.86
N ARG A 67 -0.11 4.48 -8.90
CA ARG A 67 0.75 3.76 -9.83
C ARG A 67 0.82 2.26 -9.53
N LEU A 68 0.92 1.89 -8.26
CA LEU A 68 0.91 0.48 -7.86
C LEU A 68 -0.44 -0.18 -8.12
N SER A 69 -1.57 0.52 -7.97
CA SER A 69 -2.90 -0.03 -8.28
C SER A 69 -3.09 -0.31 -9.78
N GLN A 70 -2.31 0.35 -10.64
CA GLN A 70 -2.24 0.07 -12.08
C GLN A 70 -1.31 -1.10 -12.43
N GLY A 71 -0.72 -1.78 -11.44
CA GLY A 71 0.19 -2.91 -11.64
C GLY A 71 1.56 -2.51 -12.21
N LYS A 72 1.97 -1.24 -12.06
CA LYS A 72 3.28 -0.78 -12.51
C LYS A 72 4.35 -1.13 -11.49
N ASP A 73 5.50 -1.59 -11.99
CA ASP A 73 6.66 -1.86 -11.15
C ASP A 73 7.25 -0.56 -10.60
N LEU A 74 7.79 -0.68 -9.39
CA LEU A 74 8.55 0.36 -8.71
C LEU A 74 9.96 -0.13 -8.39
N SER A 75 10.87 0.82 -8.23
CA SER A 75 12.21 0.53 -7.75
C SER A 75 12.18 -0.12 -6.37
N SER A 76 13.15 -0.99 -6.12
CA SER A 76 13.36 -1.64 -4.83
C SER A 76 13.45 -0.63 -3.68
N ILE A 77 13.08 -1.07 -2.48
CA ILE A 77 13.40 -0.35 -1.24
C ILE A 77 14.79 -0.74 -0.75
N LYS A 78 15.48 0.19 -0.09
CA LYS A 78 16.78 -0.07 0.52
C LYS A 78 16.61 -0.26 2.01
N VAL A 79 17.09 -1.38 2.54
CA VAL A 79 17.01 -1.71 3.98
C VAL A 79 18.40 -1.98 4.53
N ALA A 80 18.68 -1.46 5.72
CA ALA A 80 19.89 -1.75 6.48
C ALA A 80 19.56 -1.84 7.97
N ASP A 81 20.07 -2.87 8.66
CA ASP A 81 19.88 -3.07 10.11
C ASP A 81 18.41 -2.99 10.57
N GLY A 82 17.48 -3.56 9.78
CA GLY A 82 16.03 -3.55 10.08
C GLY A 82 15.34 -2.20 9.86
N LYS A 83 16.04 -1.21 9.30
CA LYS A 83 15.52 0.13 9.04
C LYS A 83 15.42 0.40 7.53
N ILE A 84 14.37 1.08 7.11
CA ILE A 84 14.24 1.56 5.73
C ILE A 84 15.14 2.76 5.53
N MET A 85 16.09 2.64 4.59
CA MET A 85 17.04 3.68 4.22
C MET A 85 16.52 4.58 3.10
N ASP A 86 15.79 3.99 2.15
CA ASP A 86 15.18 4.65 1.02
C ASP A 86 13.93 3.88 0.59
N GLY A 87 12.90 4.63 0.20
CA GLY A 87 11.66 4.08 -0.33
C GLY A 87 10.50 3.99 0.66
N HIS A 88 10.43 4.84 1.69
CA HIS A 88 9.33 4.84 2.67
C HIS A 88 7.97 4.94 2.01
N HIS A 89 7.77 5.87 1.08
CA HIS A 89 6.51 5.97 0.32
C HIS A 89 6.15 4.67 -0.41
N ARG A 90 7.14 4.03 -1.05
CA ARG A 90 6.94 2.77 -1.78
C ARG A 90 6.61 1.62 -0.84
N PHE A 91 7.29 1.56 0.31
CA PHE A 91 6.99 0.58 1.34
C PHE A 91 5.56 0.73 1.87
N ILE A 92 5.16 1.95 2.26
CA ILE A 92 3.81 2.23 2.77
C ILE A 92 2.76 1.80 1.74
N CYS A 93 2.89 2.24 0.48
CA CYS A 93 1.93 1.86 -0.57
C CYS A 93 1.94 0.35 -0.88
N SER A 94 3.10 -0.31 -0.86
CA SER A 94 3.17 -1.77 -1.04
C SER A 94 2.38 -2.51 0.03
N LYS A 95 2.46 -2.05 1.28
CA LYS A 95 1.74 -2.66 2.41
C LYS A 95 0.26 -2.34 2.40
N LEU A 96 -0.13 -1.10 2.08
CA LEU A 96 -1.52 -0.71 1.90
C LEU A 96 -2.23 -1.54 0.82
N LEU A 97 -1.53 -1.85 -0.27
CA LEU A 97 -2.10 -2.56 -1.42
C LEU A 97 -1.86 -4.08 -1.39
N GLY A 98 -1.09 -4.58 -0.43
CA GLY A 98 -0.71 -5.99 -0.38
C GLY A 98 0.18 -6.45 -1.55
N VAL A 99 0.89 -5.51 -2.19
CA VAL A 99 1.80 -5.77 -3.32
C VAL A 99 3.20 -6.01 -2.78
N LYS A 100 3.93 -6.97 -3.38
CA LYS A 100 5.33 -7.21 -3.02
C LYS A 100 6.22 -6.19 -3.72
N ILE A 101 7.26 -5.74 -3.01
CA ILE A 101 8.31 -4.89 -3.57
C ILE A 101 9.66 -5.50 -3.26
N ASP A 102 10.60 -5.36 -4.20
CA ASP A 102 11.96 -5.86 -4.01
C ASP A 102 12.70 -5.08 -2.93
N ILE A 103 13.57 -5.80 -2.23
CA ILE A 103 14.38 -5.27 -1.14
C ILE A 103 15.84 -5.49 -1.49
N VAL A 104 16.62 -4.41 -1.42
CA VAL A 104 18.07 -4.46 -1.64
C VAL A 104 18.81 -3.91 -0.41
N PRO A 105 20.07 -4.34 -0.18
CA PRO A 105 20.88 -3.77 0.89
C PRO A 105 21.07 -2.25 0.73
N GLY A 106 20.80 -1.50 1.80
CA GLY A 106 21.09 -0.07 1.89
C GLY A 106 22.46 0.23 2.51
N ALA A 107 22.89 1.50 2.39
CA ALA A 107 24.03 1.99 3.16
C ALA A 107 23.59 2.31 4.59
N LYS A 108 24.43 1.96 5.57
CA LYS A 108 24.18 2.28 6.97
C LYS A 108 24.36 3.78 7.20
N ASN A 109 23.45 4.39 7.94
CA ASN A 109 23.61 5.73 8.50
C ASN A 109 23.86 5.63 10.02
N HIS A 110 24.75 6.47 10.54
CA HIS A 110 25.13 6.49 11.97
C HIS A 110 24.13 7.25 12.86
N THR A 111 22.91 7.47 12.39
CA THR A 111 21.92 8.27 13.10
C THR A 111 21.17 7.41 14.10
N ASP A 112 21.32 7.74 15.39
CA ASP A 112 20.65 7.05 16.51
C ASP A 112 19.22 7.53 16.78
N VAL A 113 18.64 8.34 15.89
CA VAL A 113 17.24 8.76 16.04
C VAL A 113 16.33 7.57 15.72
N GLU A 114 15.49 7.23 16.69
CA GLU A 114 14.46 6.21 16.56
C GLU A 114 13.17 6.85 16.03
N TYR A 115 12.67 6.33 14.92
CA TYR A 115 11.39 6.73 14.35
C TYR A 115 10.42 5.54 14.35
N ARG A 116 9.13 5.86 14.44
CA ARG A 116 8.05 4.88 14.53
C ARG A 116 6.95 5.24 13.54
N TRP A 117 6.35 4.22 12.94
CA TRP A 117 5.32 4.42 11.91
C TRP A 117 4.09 5.14 12.43
N GLU A 118 3.62 4.77 13.62
CA GLU A 118 2.45 5.37 14.26
C GLU A 118 2.61 6.85 14.67
N THR A 119 3.85 7.36 14.73
CA THR A 119 4.13 8.77 15.01
C THR A 119 4.63 9.51 13.76
N MET A 120 4.55 8.88 12.57
CA MET A 120 5.04 9.48 11.34
C MET A 120 4.08 10.57 10.85
N GLU A 121 4.63 11.73 10.52
CA GLU A 121 3.86 12.85 10.01
C GLU A 121 3.59 12.71 8.51
N LEU A 122 2.32 12.89 8.11
CA LEU A 122 1.94 13.00 6.70
C LEU A 122 1.84 14.49 6.33
N HIS A 123 2.86 14.98 5.63
CA HIS A 123 2.92 16.37 5.21
C HIS A 123 2.08 16.60 3.95
N SER A 124 1.31 17.69 3.94
CA SER A 124 0.53 18.09 2.76
C SER A 124 1.38 18.72 1.65
N ILE A 125 2.65 19.07 1.94
CA ILE A 125 3.57 19.61 0.95
C ILE A 125 4.09 18.50 0.04
N ASP A 126 4.28 18.84 -1.22
CA ASP A 126 4.99 17.97 -2.16
C ASP A 126 6.50 18.18 -2.01
N TYR A 127 7.24 17.08 -1.95
CA TYR A 127 8.70 17.14 -1.91
C TYR A 127 9.30 17.10 -3.31
N ASP A 128 8.53 16.68 -4.30
CA ASP A 128 8.93 16.70 -5.70
C ASP A 128 8.65 18.11 -6.27
N THR A 129 9.57 18.59 -7.09
CA THR A 129 9.39 19.81 -7.90
C THR A 129 8.30 19.58 -8.96
N GLN A 130 7.74 20.67 -9.49
CA GLN A 130 6.76 20.56 -10.58
C GLN A 130 7.34 19.83 -11.80
N ASP A 131 8.61 20.06 -12.13
CA ASP A 131 9.27 19.36 -13.25
C ASP A 131 9.38 17.84 -13.00
N GLU A 132 9.67 17.42 -11.77
CA GLU A 132 9.69 16.00 -11.40
C GLU A 132 8.30 15.37 -11.46
N ILE A 133 7.27 16.11 -11.01
CA ILE A 133 5.86 15.67 -11.11
C ILE A 133 5.44 15.58 -12.58
N ASP A 134 5.78 16.57 -13.41
CA ASP A 134 5.42 16.59 -14.83
C ASP A 134 6.13 15.46 -15.58
N ASN A 135 7.41 15.21 -15.28
CA ASN A 135 8.12 14.06 -15.83
C ASN A 135 7.50 12.74 -15.37
N TYR A 136 7.12 12.64 -14.10
CA TYR A 136 6.38 11.49 -13.59
C TYR A 136 5.07 11.29 -14.36
N VAL A 137 4.24 12.32 -14.50
CA VAL A 137 2.98 12.25 -15.26
C VAL A 137 3.23 11.84 -16.72
N LYS A 138 4.21 12.45 -17.40
CA LYS A 138 4.55 12.14 -18.79
C LYS A 138 5.03 10.71 -19.00
N GLU A 139 5.78 10.14 -18.06
CA GLU A 139 6.27 8.77 -18.15
C GLU A 139 5.15 7.74 -17.99
N PHE A 140 4.05 8.08 -17.28
CA PHE A 140 3.00 7.12 -16.93
C PHE A 140 1.66 7.34 -17.61
N ASP A 141 1.40 8.52 -18.18
CA ASP A 141 0.21 8.83 -18.99
C ASP A 141 0.45 8.58 -20.51
N GLN A 142 1.60 8.02 -20.90
CA GLN A 142 1.80 7.55 -22.26
C GLN A 142 1.09 6.21 -22.46
N GLU A 143 -0.06 6.28 -23.14
CA GLU A 143 -0.89 5.17 -23.62
C GLU A 143 -0.14 4.17 -24.52
#